data_AF-A0A8S3BAF2-F1
#
_entry.id   AF-A0A8S3BAF2-F1
#
_cell.length_a   1.000
_cell.length_b   1.000
_cell.length_c   1.000
_cell.angle_alpha   90.00
_cell.angle_beta   90.00
_cell.angle_gamma   90.00
#
_symmetry.space_group_name_H-M   'P 1'
#
loop_
_entity.id
_entity.type
_entity.pdbx_description
1 polymer ?
#
loop_
_entity_poly.entity_id
_entity_poly.type
_entity_poly.pdbx_seq_one_letter_code
_entity_poly.pdbx_strand_id
1 'polypeptide(L)'
;MHLCIGTTLKPNRKNKQKYVPHDLHFPFVAEQLRWSQLIILDWHGIDSYSPEYAFLKELGVREAPDLQILLKRIVQEHDNYQRLNKQRKEIYKLPIALKFFAKNFQKHYSTFWKTSNIQQPFLPSRFHTKTNDTDIILSAPDKVYKSSNPLCGTLLPDVVQLFEKHFNISLLGITEHPTLTQAFDIVMERKTELLTIESACHTFSYLNGLDGLNQVFVKRLSNIAFIPLEGVSTLMKPSHVFIKQPVPSVDETIDDTSGLIDYVDFGTEANAFLLTVGVLHSPSIQMLAELLVERQETYFSNLTNDVDIDKKLRVYKECLKKLAIASTHTPELYRNPLKTRLTNERWCLGFQLNNDNKKSTPRIVKPTEIYLDDYHQCVLTHHPICSPNDPELTKLYEQFGAQWLSNCVKRDLKHTGKPEATDKSKDLRELIRSRLHFLFVNNRLEPLASLHEEHFQSLCTNLSVYEVNNIKCQLTFQNSTKTLG
;
A
#
# COMPACT_ATOMS: atom_id res chain seq x y z
N MET A 1 36.04 58.43 -14.22
CA MET A 1 35.92 56.99 -14.54
C MET A 1 37.30 56.50 -14.95
N HIS A 2 38.01 55.80 -14.08
CA HIS A 2 39.34 55.27 -14.40
C HIS A 2 39.15 54.14 -15.42
N LEU A 3 39.92 54.17 -16.51
CA LEU A 3 39.87 53.16 -17.56
C LEU A 3 41.24 52.49 -17.66
N CYS A 4 41.24 51.17 -17.63
CA CYS A 4 42.44 50.35 -17.73
C CYS A 4 42.46 49.61 -19.08
N ILE A 5 43.65 49.33 -19.60
CA ILE A 5 43.79 48.58 -20.86
C ILE A 5 43.60 47.10 -20.54
N GLY A 6 42.65 46.46 -21.24
CA GLY A 6 42.39 45.03 -21.15
C GLY A 6 42.77 44.30 -22.43
N THR A 7 43.19 43.05 -22.28
CA THR A 7 43.50 42.09 -23.35
C THR A 7 42.92 40.71 -23.05
N THR A 8 43.08 39.78 -23.99
CA THR A 8 42.74 38.36 -23.83
C THR A 8 44.03 37.52 -23.83
N LEU A 9 44.00 36.32 -23.24
CA LEU A 9 45.18 35.44 -23.09
C LEU A 9 45.91 35.11 -24.42
N LYS A 10 45.18 35.15 -25.55
CA LYS A 10 45.76 35.18 -26.90
C LYS A 10 45.53 36.58 -27.48
N PRO A 11 46.48 37.52 -27.38
CA PRO A 11 46.27 38.88 -27.84
C PRO A 11 46.30 38.92 -29.36
N ASN A 12 45.15 39.22 -29.97
CA ASN A 12 45.15 39.73 -31.35
C ASN A 12 45.41 41.24 -31.28
N ARG A 13 46.25 41.83 -32.13
CA ARG A 13 46.61 43.27 -32.05
C ARG A 13 45.40 44.23 -32.10
N LYS A 14 44.22 43.73 -32.50
CA LYS A 14 42.92 44.42 -32.50
C LYS A 14 42.11 44.31 -31.19
N ASN A 15 42.57 43.55 -30.18
CA ASN A 15 41.80 43.24 -28.96
C ASN A 15 42.18 44.10 -27.74
N LYS A 16 43.08 45.08 -27.87
CA LYS A 16 43.39 46.04 -26.80
C LYS A 16 42.28 47.10 -26.73
N GLN A 17 41.47 47.05 -25.69
CA GLN A 17 40.39 48.01 -25.45
C GLN A 17 40.48 48.57 -24.03
N LYS A 18 39.88 49.75 -23.82
CA LYS A 18 39.76 50.37 -22.51
C LYS A 18 38.52 49.80 -21.81
N TYR A 19 38.71 49.22 -20.63
CA TYR A 19 37.65 48.66 -19.80
C TYR A 19 37.59 49.38 -18.46
N VAL A 20 36.44 49.31 -17.82
CA VAL A 20 36.30 49.67 -16.41
C VAL A 20 37.06 48.62 -15.59
N PRO A 21 37.82 49.00 -14.53
CA PRO A 21 38.59 48.06 -13.72
C PRO A 21 37.78 46.86 -13.23
N HIS A 22 36.49 47.06 -12.92
CA HIS A 22 35.59 46.01 -12.46
C HIS A 22 35.31 44.89 -13.46
N ASP A 23 35.51 45.15 -14.77
CA ASP A 23 35.35 44.16 -15.83
C ASP A 23 36.66 43.40 -16.13
N LEU A 24 37.77 43.84 -15.54
CA LEU A 24 39.10 43.26 -15.74
C LEU A 24 39.44 42.24 -14.67
N HIS A 25 40.21 41.25 -15.08
CA HIS A 25 40.79 40.22 -14.20
C HIS A 25 42.31 40.29 -14.25
N PHE A 26 42.98 39.84 -13.19
CA PHE A 26 44.43 39.70 -13.25
C PHE A 26 44.85 38.59 -14.24
N PRO A 27 45.99 38.72 -14.95
CA PRO A 27 46.43 37.73 -15.95
C PRO A 27 46.53 36.30 -15.43
N PHE A 28 46.99 36.11 -14.18
CA PHE A 28 47.11 34.80 -13.56
C PHE A 28 45.78 34.04 -13.51
N VAL A 29 44.64 34.75 -13.46
CA VAL A 29 43.30 34.15 -13.42
C VAL A 29 43.00 33.42 -14.71
N ALA A 30 43.26 34.06 -15.85
CA ALA A 30 43.05 33.46 -17.16
C ALA A 30 44.04 32.31 -17.43
N GLU A 31 45.28 32.40 -16.92
CA GLU A 31 46.27 31.34 -17.01
C GLU A 31 45.85 30.09 -16.22
N GLN A 32 45.41 30.27 -14.97
CA GLN A 32 44.93 29.17 -14.12
C GLN A 32 43.68 28.50 -14.72
N LEU A 33 42.77 29.27 -15.30
CA LEU A 33 41.55 28.77 -15.95
C LEU A 33 41.78 28.29 -17.39
N ARG A 34 42.95 28.56 -18.00
CA ARG A 34 43.22 28.41 -19.44
C ARG A 34 42.11 29.02 -20.30
N TRP A 35 41.59 30.17 -19.87
CA TRP A 35 40.41 30.81 -20.48
C TRP A 35 40.83 31.92 -21.43
N SER A 36 40.86 31.59 -22.72
CA SER A 36 41.31 32.52 -23.77
C SER A 36 40.41 33.73 -24.01
N GLN A 37 39.14 33.67 -23.61
CA GLN A 37 38.14 34.73 -23.82
C GLN A 37 37.96 35.63 -22.58
N LEU A 38 38.57 35.30 -21.43
CA LEU A 38 38.49 36.13 -20.24
C LEU A 38 39.25 37.43 -20.48
N ILE A 39 38.61 38.55 -20.17
CA ILE A 39 39.21 39.88 -20.29
C ILE A 39 40.13 40.09 -19.08
N ILE A 40 41.42 40.22 -19.36
CA ILE A 40 42.49 40.41 -18.37
C ILE A 40 43.12 41.79 -18.51
N LEU A 41 43.73 42.27 -17.43
CA LEU A 41 44.55 43.47 -17.44
C LEU A 41 45.78 43.28 -18.35
N ASP A 42 46.05 44.24 -19.24
CA ASP A 42 47.22 44.25 -20.13
C ASP A 42 48.47 44.72 -19.39
N TRP A 43 48.79 44.06 -18.27
CA TRP A 43 49.95 44.34 -17.44
C TRP A 43 50.46 43.02 -16.86
N HIS A 44 51.61 42.58 -17.38
CA HIS A 44 52.25 41.32 -16.99
C HIS A 44 53.29 41.55 -15.89
N GLY A 45 53.49 40.56 -15.02
CA GLY A 45 54.55 40.57 -14.02
C GLY A 45 54.30 41.45 -12.78
N ILE A 46 53.04 41.80 -12.49
CA ILE A 46 52.69 42.49 -11.24
C ILE A 46 52.89 41.52 -10.06
N ASP A 47 53.69 41.93 -9.07
CA ASP A 47 53.85 41.18 -7.83
C ASP A 47 52.57 41.32 -6.97
N SER A 48 52.09 40.20 -6.42
CA SER A 48 50.88 40.16 -5.60
C SER A 48 51.01 40.94 -4.28
N TYR A 49 52.24 41.28 -3.88
CA TYR A 49 52.53 42.07 -2.68
C TYR A 49 52.84 43.55 -2.97
N SER A 50 52.78 43.97 -4.24
CA SER A 50 53.14 45.34 -4.61
C SER A 50 52.04 46.36 -4.25
N PRO A 51 52.39 47.62 -3.97
CA PRO A 51 51.41 48.67 -3.74
C PRO A 51 50.52 48.92 -4.98
N GLU A 52 51.05 48.71 -6.18
CA GLU A 52 50.30 48.78 -7.44
C GLU A 52 49.24 47.69 -7.53
N TYR A 53 49.54 46.47 -7.07
CA TYR A 53 48.56 45.39 -7.00
C TYR A 53 47.41 45.73 -6.04
N ALA A 54 47.75 46.24 -4.85
CA ALA A 54 46.76 46.69 -3.88
C ALA A 54 45.88 47.81 -4.45
N PHE A 55 46.48 48.79 -5.13
CA PHE A 55 45.76 49.88 -5.78
C PHE A 55 44.84 49.39 -6.90
N LEU A 56 45.28 48.46 -7.76
CA LEU A 56 44.45 47.88 -8.81
C LEU A 56 43.27 47.08 -8.25
N LYS A 57 43.48 46.39 -7.13
CA LYS A 57 42.43 45.71 -6.39
C LYS A 57 41.42 46.69 -5.81
N GLU A 58 41.87 47.81 -5.23
CA GLU A 58 41.00 48.88 -4.75
C GLU A 58 40.18 49.54 -5.88
N LEU A 59 40.79 49.69 -7.06
CA LEU A 59 40.09 50.16 -8.25
C LEU A 59 39.02 49.19 -8.76
N GLY A 60 39.09 47.92 -8.36
CA GLY A 60 38.08 46.90 -8.64
C GLY A 60 38.51 45.79 -9.61
N VAL A 61 39.80 45.71 -9.98
CA VAL A 61 40.32 44.58 -10.78
C VAL A 61 40.14 43.28 -10.01
N ARG A 62 39.53 42.28 -10.65
CA ARG A 62 39.08 41.07 -9.98
C ARG A 62 40.15 39.98 -9.91
N GLU A 63 40.32 39.41 -8.72
CA GLU A 63 41.17 38.22 -8.47
C GLU A 63 40.46 36.90 -8.86
N ALA A 64 39.16 36.94 -9.13
CA ALA A 64 38.36 35.79 -9.49
C ALA A 64 37.17 36.22 -10.39
N PRO A 65 36.74 35.39 -11.35
CA PRO A 65 35.55 35.68 -12.15
C PRO A 65 34.29 35.75 -11.28
N ASP A 66 33.25 36.39 -11.80
CA ASP A 66 31.93 36.32 -11.16
C ASP A 66 31.44 34.85 -11.07
N LEU A 67 30.73 34.53 -9.99
CA LEU A 67 30.26 33.17 -9.73
C LEU A 67 29.41 32.63 -10.90
N GLN A 68 28.47 33.42 -11.42
CA GLN A 68 27.59 32.97 -12.50
C GLN A 68 28.36 32.71 -13.81
N ILE A 69 29.35 33.55 -14.08
CA ILE A 69 30.25 33.41 -15.24
C ILE A 69 31.09 32.13 -15.11
N LEU A 70 31.61 31.85 -13.90
CA LEU A 70 32.38 30.65 -13.62
C LEU A 70 31.52 29.37 -13.69
N LEU A 71 30.30 29.38 -13.15
CA LEU A 71 29.38 28.24 -13.22
C LEU A 71 29.02 27.92 -14.68
N LYS A 72 28.69 28.92 -15.49
CA LYS A 72 28.46 28.73 -16.94
C LYS A 72 29.68 28.14 -17.64
N ARG A 73 30.88 28.54 -17.24
CA ARG A 73 32.12 27.97 -17.79
C ARG A 73 32.29 26.50 -17.43
N ILE A 74 31.95 26.09 -16.19
CA ILE A 74 31.97 24.68 -15.78
C ILE A 74 31.03 23.85 -16.66
N VAL A 75 29.81 24.34 -16.90
CA VAL A 75 28.84 23.67 -17.78
C VAL A 75 29.37 23.54 -19.21
N GLN A 76 29.92 24.62 -19.77
CA GLN A 76 30.52 24.59 -21.12
C GLN A 76 31.67 23.59 -21.25
N GLU A 77 32.55 23.52 -20.25
CA GLU A 77 33.66 22.55 -20.24
C GLU A 77 33.16 21.11 -20.16
N HIS A 78 32.12 20.85 -19.35
CA HIS A 78 31.46 19.55 -19.27
C HIS A 78 30.81 19.16 -20.60
N ASP A 79 30.02 20.05 -21.22
CA ASP A 79 29.33 19.77 -22.48
C ASP A 79 30.30 19.48 -23.62
N ASN A 80 31.38 20.26 -23.70
CA ASN A 80 32.45 20.03 -24.67
C ASN A 80 33.12 18.68 -24.44
N TYR A 81 33.38 18.32 -23.18
CA TYR A 81 33.93 17.02 -22.83
C TYR A 81 32.97 15.89 -23.25
N GLN A 82 31.68 15.98 -22.93
CA GLN A 82 30.69 14.97 -23.29
C GLN A 82 30.58 14.76 -24.81
N ARG A 83 30.60 15.84 -25.60
CA ARG A 83 30.59 15.77 -27.07
C ARG A 83 31.80 15.03 -27.63
N LEU A 84 32.98 15.32 -27.09
CA LEU A 84 34.23 14.65 -27.50
C LEU A 84 34.29 13.21 -27.01
N ASN A 85 33.78 12.93 -25.81
CA ASN A 85 33.86 11.61 -25.20
C ASN A 85 32.96 10.57 -25.90
N LYS A 86 31.78 10.99 -26.38
CA LYS A 86 30.91 10.14 -27.24
C LYS A 86 31.63 9.57 -28.46
N GLN A 87 32.71 10.22 -28.92
CA GLN A 87 33.51 9.78 -30.06
C GLN A 87 34.72 8.93 -29.68
N ARG A 88 35.23 9.03 -28.44
CA ARG A 88 36.57 8.52 -28.06
C ARG A 88 36.60 7.57 -26.86
N LYS A 89 35.53 7.47 -26.06
CA LYS A 89 35.46 6.66 -24.82
C LYS A 89 36.66 6.88 -23.87
N GLU A 90 37.03 8.14 -23.65
CA GLU A 90 38.03 8.56 -22.67
C GLU A 90 37.47 8.59 -21.23
N ILE A 91 38.39 8.52 -20.25
CA ILE A 91 38.12 8.71 -18.82
C ILE A 91 37.72 10.15 -18.54
N TYR A 92 36.65 10.37 -17.76
CA TYR A 92 36.12 11.69 -17.41
C TYR A 92 37.18 12.60 -16.80
N LYS A 93 37.32 13.81 -17.35
CA LYS A 93 38.24 14.83 -16.83
C LYS A 93 37.43 15.94 -16.19
N LEU A 94 37.67 16.19 -14.89
CA LEU A 94 37.03 17.29 -14.18
C LEU A 94 37.29 18.64 -14.86
N PRO A 95 36.26 19.50 -15.02
CA PRO A 95 36.41 20.86 -15.52
C PRO A 95 37.50 21.64 -14.79
N ILE A 96 38.30 22.40 -15.52
CA ILE A 96 39.37 23.24 -14.96
C ILE A 96 38.74 24.37 -14.12
N ALA A 97 37.63 24.93 -14.62
CA ALA A 97 36.86 25.92 -13.88
C ALA A 97 36.34 25.40 -12.53
N LEU A 98 36.01 24.10 -12.42
CA LEU A 98 35.58 23.48 -11.16
C LEU A 98 36.75 23.37 -10.18
N LYS A 99 37.95 23.01 -10.66
CA LYS A 99 39.17 22.99 -9.83
C LYS A 99 39.53 24.38 -9.30
N PHE A 100 39.41 25.40 -10.15
CA PHE A 100 39.62 26.79 -9.75
C PHE A 100 38.57 27.24 -8.71
N PHE A 101 37.30 26.89 -8.94
CA PHE A 101 36.21 27.16 -7.99
C PHE A 101 36.53 26.54 -6.62
N ALA A 102 36.87 25.25 -6.57
CA ALA A 102 37.17 24.56 -5.33
C ALA A 102 38.32 25.22 -4.55
N LYS A 103 39.41 25.58 -5.24
CA LYS A 103 40.59 26.21 -4.62
C LYS A 103 40.29 27.61 -4.06
N ASN A 104 39.41 28.37 -4.71
CA ASN A 104 39.18 29.79 -4.41
C ASN A 104 37.86 30.06 -3.66
N PHE A 105 37.09 29.02 -3.36
CA PHE A 105 35.76 29.11 -2.74
C PHE A 105 35.75 29.93 -1.45
N GLN A 106 36.57 29.53 -0.48
CA GLN A 106 36.57 30.15 0.84
C GLN A 106 36.97 31.63 0.79
N LYS A 107 37.88 31.99 -0.12
CA LYS A 107 38.44 33.34 -0.25
C LYS A 107 37.50 34.30 -0.99
N HIS A 108 36.79 33.83 -2.02
CA HIS A 108 36.09 34.72 -2.96
C HIS A 108 34.58 34.49 -3.08
N TYR A 109 34.07 33.30 -2.75
CA TYR A 109 32.67 32.94 -3.02
C TYR A 109 31.86 32.64 -1.76
N SER A 110 32.50 32.25 -0.65
CA SER A 110 31.84 31.82 0.59
C SER A 110 30.88 32.86 1.19
N THR A 111 31.23 34.14 1.14
CA THR A 111 30.45 35.24 1.75
C THR A 111 29.11 35.51 1.08
N PHE A 112 29.01 35.20 -0.22
CA PHE A 112 27.79 35.43 -1.02
C PHE A 112 27.10 34.11 -1.39
N TRP A 113 27.65 32.98 -0.94
CA TRP A 113 27.11 31.66 -1.25
C TRP A 113 25.80 31.41 -0.51
N LYS A 114 24.74 31.14 -1.27
CA LYS A 114 23.48 30.61 -0.77
C LYS A 114 23.03 29.51 -1.70
N THR A 115 22.92 28.29 -1.20
CA THR A 115 22.54 27.11 -1.98
C THR A 115 21.21 27.33 -2.71
N SER A 116 20.24 27.98 -2.07
CA SER A 116 18.93 28.33 -2.65
C SER A 116 19.00 29.23 -3.89
N ASN A 117 20.07 30.01 -4.04
CA ASN A 117 20.21 30.96 -5.15
C ASN A 117 20.82 30.31 -6.40
N ILE A 118 21.24 29.05 -6.30
CA ILE A 118 21.98 28.35 -7.35
C ILE A 118 21.08 27.28 -7.96
N GLN A 119 20.34 27.70 -8.98
CA GLN A 119 19.45 26.80 -9.72
C GLN A 119 20.17 26.11 -10.88
N GLN A 120 21.30 26.65 -11.34
CA GLN A 120 22.04 26.08 -12.47
C GLN A 120 22.78 24.81 -12.04
N PRO A 121 22.51 23.65 -12.68
CA PRO A 121 23.27 22.43 -12.43
C PRO A 121 24.70 22.59 -12.94
N PHE A 122 25.68 22.32 -12.08
CA PHE A 122 27.10 22.46 -12.43
C PHE A 122 28.00 21.40 -11.78
N LEU A 123 27.47 20.61 -10.85
CA LEU A 123 28.23 19.61 -10.12
C LEU A 123 28.22 18.28 -10.89
N PRO A 124 29.38 17.77 -11.34
CA PRO A 124 29.44 16.47 -11.98
C PRO A 124 29.04 15.34 -11.02
N SER A 125 28.07 14.55 -11.43
CA SER A 125 27.43 13.51 -10.63
C SER A 125 27.05 12.32 -11.50
N ARG A 126 26.80 11.17 -10.87
CA ARG A 126 26.27 9.97 -11.50
C ARG A 126 24.85 9.75 -11.00
N PHE A 127 23.99 9.29 -11.89
CA PHE A 127 22.64 8.88 -11.53
C PHE A 127 22.48 7.39 -11.84
N HIS A 128 22.32 6.58 -10.80
CA HIS A 128 22.17 5.14 -10.94
C HIS A 128 20.78 4.83 -11.52
N THR A 129 20.68 4.74 -12.84
CA THR A 129 19.49 4.19 -13.53
C THR A 129 19.83 2.87 -14.19
N LYS A 130 18.80 2.02 -14.32
CA LYS A 130 18.89 0.66 -14.87
C LYS A 130 19.56 0.55 -16.26
N THR A 131 19.71 1.64 -17.00
CA THR A 131 20.05 1.57 -18.43
C THR A 131 21.47 1.95 -18.81
N ASN A 132 22.31 2.56 -17.95
CA ASN A 132 23.77 2.64 -18.12
C ASN A 132 24.44 3.38 -16.93
N ASP A 133 25.28 2.68 -16.19
CA ASP A 133 25.92 3.16 -14.94
C ASP A 133 27.09 4.16 -15.15
N THR A 134 27.19 4.73 -16.36
CA THR A 134 28.40 5.43 -16.83
C THR A 134 28.18 6.88 -17.25
N ASP A 135 26.93 7.32 -17.39
CA ASP A 135 26.64 8.69 -17.84
C ASP A 135 26.78 9.69 -16.69
N ILE A 136 27.65 10.67 -16.89
CA ILE A 136 27.91 11.75 -15.93
C ILE A 136 26.99 12.91 -16.27
N ILE A 137 26.16 13.29 -15.30
CA ILE A 137 25.22 14.40 -15.40
C ILE A 137 25.68 15.56 -14.52
N LEU A 138 25.23 16.77 -14.85
CA LEU A 138 25.37 17.92 -13.98
C LEU A 138 24.14 18.03 -13.08
N SER A 139 24.38 18.08 -11.77
CA SER A 139 23.34 18.27 -10.76
C SER A 139 23.49 19.63 -10.08
N ALA A 140 22.38 20.14 -9.57
CA ALA A 140 22.35 21.29 -8.68
C ALA A 140 22.73 20.85 -7.25
N PRO A 141 23.27 21.76 -6.41
CA PRO A 141 23.75 21.38 -5.08
C PRO A 141 22.66 20.87 -4.13
N ASP A 142 21.40 21.25 -4.35
CA ASP A 142 20.22 20.81 -3.60
C ASP A 142 19.69 19.43 -4.03
N LYS A 143 20.15 18.90 -5.16
CA LYS A 143 19.70 17.63 -5.76
C LYS A 143 20.80 16.57 -5.85
N VAL A 144 21.89 16.76 -5.11
CA VAL A 144 23.05 15.87 -5.14
C VAL A 144 23.52 15.54 -3.73
N TYR A 145 23.94 14.30 -3.54
CA TYR A 145 24.44 13.79 -2.26
C TYR A 145 25.80 13.11 -2.45
N LYS A 146 26.54 12.92 -1.37
CA LYS A 146 27.86 12.27 -1.43
C LYS A 146 27.74 10.76 -1.60
N SER A 147 26.82 10.14 -0.86
CA SER A 147 26.64 8.70 -0.86
C SER A 147 25.76 8.24 -2.02
N SER A 148 26.02 7.01 -2.47
CA SER A 148 25.19 6.34 -3.48
C SER A 148 23.75 6.22 -2.98
N ASN A 149 22.78 6.54 -3.84
CA ASN A 149 21.37 6.46 -3.53
C ASN A 149 20.54 6.24 -4.80
N PRO A 150 19.35 5.62 -4.69
CA PRO A 150 18.47 5.37 -5.83
C PRO A 150 17.62 6.59 -6.24
N LEU A 151 17.65 7.69 -5.47
CA LEU A 151 16.68 8.79 -5.58
C LEU A 151 17.17 9.96 -6.44
N CYS A 152 18.46 10.30 -6.29
CA CYS A 152 19.09 11.53 -6.79
C CYS A 152 20.52 11.26 -7.29
N GLY A 153 21.14 12.30 -7.86
CA GLY A 153 22.53 12.22 -8.30
C GLY A 153 23.48 12.02 -7.13
N THR A 154 24.47 11.16 -7.32
CA THR A 154 25.61 10.96 -6.42
C THR A 154 26.82 11.69 -6.97
N LEU A 155 27.49 12.50 -6.15
CA LEU A 155 28.70 13.19 -6.58
C LEU A 155 29.78 12.19 -7.03
N LEU A 156 30.57 12.58 -8.03
CA LEU A 156 31.75 11.80 -8.40
C LEU A 156 32.77 11.79 -7.24
N PRO A 157 33.44 10.66 -6.96
CA PRO A 157 34.48 10.57 -5.93
C PRO A 157 35.58 11.64 -6.10
N ASP A 158 36.00 11.90 -7.34
CA ASP A 158 37.00 12.92 -7.65
C ASP A 158 36.53 14.34 -7.29
N VAL A 159 35.21 14.61 -7.38
CA VAL A 159 34.63 15.91 -7.02
C VAL A 159 34.58 16.05 -5.50
N VAL A 160 34.20 14.98 -4.77
CA VAL A 160 34.23 14.97 -3.31
C VAL A 160 35.65 15.19 -2.81
N GLN A 161 36.63 14.45 -3.34
CA GLN A 161 38.04 14.60 -2.98
C GLN A 161 38.57 16.01 -3.30
N LEU A 162 38.18 16.58 -4.44
CA LEU A 162 38.56 17.95 -4.82
C LEU A 162 38.07 18.98 -3.81
N PHE A 163 36.82 18.87 -3.35
CA PHE A 163 36.27 19.83 -2.39
C PHE A 163 36.84 19.62 -0.99
N GLU A 164 36.81 18.40 -0.45
CA GLU A 164 37.30 18.09 0.91
C GLU A 164 38.79 18.42 1.09
N LYS A 165 39.58 18.43 0.00
CA LYS A 165 40.96 18.91 0.01
C LYS A 165 41.10 20.40 0.32
N HIS A 166 40.11 21.21 -0.03
CA HIS A 166 40.15 22.67 0.06
C HIS A 166 39.25 23.25 1.15
N PHE A 167 38.06 22.66 1.37
CA PHE A 167 37.11 23.09 2.40
C PHE A 167 36.05 22.00 2.66
N ASN A 168 35.33 22.09 3.78
CA ASN A 168 34.23 21.18 4.08
C ASN A 168 33.08 21.38 3.06
N ILE A 169 32.82 20.38 2.24
CA ILE A 169 31.81 20.41 1.17
C ILE A 169 30.38 20.67 1.65
N SER A 170 30.08 20.46 2.94
CA SER A 170 28.80 20.86 3.53
C SER A 170 28.57 22.37 3.49
N LEU A 171 29.62 23.19 3.31
CA LEU A 171 29.48 24.62 3.03
C LEU A 171 28.76 24.91 1.70
N LEU A 172 28.73 23.95 0.77
CA LEU A 172 27.93 24.04 -0.47
C LEU A 172 26.46 23.66 -0.25
N GLY A 173 26.09 23.20 0.94
CA GLY A 173 24.77 22.64 1.25
C GLY A 173 24.62 21.16 0.87
N ILE A 174 25.72 20.48 0.56
CA ILE A 174 25.72 19.07 0.15
C ILE A 174 25.91 18.18 1.38
N THR A 175 24.98 17.25 1.60
CA THR A 175 25.00 16.30 2.72
C THR A 175 25.41 14.89 2.27
N GLU A 176 25.72 14.03 3.23
CA GLU A 176 26.01 12.61 2.98
C GLU A 176 24.78 11.90 2.38
N HIS A 177 23.63 12.08 3.03
CA HIS A 177 22.35 11.51 2.65
C HIS A 177 21.24 12.58 2.74
N PRO A 178 20.14 12.45 1.97
CA PRO A 178 18.92 13.21 2.21
C PRO A 178 18.34 12.86 3.59
N THR A 179 17.63 13.80 4.21
CA THR A 179 16.74 13.46 5.32
C THR A 179 15.59 12.58 4.82
N LEU A 180 15.03 11.72 5.68
CA LEU A 180 13.90 10.87 5.30
C LEU A 180 12.72 11.64 4.69
N THR A 181 12.47 12.87 5.17
CA THR A 181 11.40 13.73 4.62
C THR A 181 11.72 14.18 3.19
N GLN A 182 12.94 14.70 2.95
CA GLN A 182 13.38 15.10 1.61
C GLN A 182 13.39 13.91 0.64
N ALA A 183 13.91 12.76 1.11
CA ALA A 183 13.94 11.52 0.34
C ALA A 183 12.53 11.11 -0.11
N PHE A 184 11.55 11.15 0.79
CA PHE A 184 10.17 10.83 0.46
C PHE A 184 9.51 11.85 -0.46
N ASP A 185 9.76 13.14 -0.26
CA ASP A 185 9.23 14.19 -1.16
C ASP A 185 9.76 13.99 -2.60
N ILE A 186 11.03 13.61 -2.77
CA ILE A 186 11.62 13.23 -4.07
C ILE A 186 10.91 11.99 -4.66
N VAL A 187 10.64 10.98 -3.85
CA VAL A 187 9.90 9.77 -4.28
C VAL A 187 8.51 10.13 -4.78
N MET A 188 7.83 11.06 -4.12
CA MET A 188 6.51 11.54 -4.53
C MET A 188 6.55 12.37 -5.82
N GLU A 189 7.54 13.23 -5.99
CA GLU A 189 7.74 13.99 -7.25
C GLU A 189 7.97 13.06 -8.44
N ARG A 190 8.71 11.97 -8.24
CA ARG A 190 9.08 11.00 -9.28
C ARG A 190 8.34 9.65 -9.15
N LYS A 191 7.08 9.70 -8.69
CA LYS A 191 6.27 8.51 -8.39
C LYS A 191 6.24 7.48 -9.52
N THR A 192 6.17 7.91 -10.78
CA THR A 192 6.03 7.04 -11.95
C THR A 192 7.31 6.26 -12.25
N GLU A 193 8.47 6.76 -11.81
CA GLU A 193 9.77 6.15 -12.06
C GLU A 193 10.23 5.31 -10.85
N LEU A 194 9.98 5.78 -9.64
CA LEU A 194 10.52 5.20 -8.40
C LEU A 194 9.55 4.23 -7.70
N LEU A 195 8.25 4.32 -7.95
CA LEU A 195 7.23 3.45 -7.35
C LEU A 195 6.67 2.45 -8.36
N THR A 196 7.55 1.85 -9.16
CA THR A 196 7.25 0.63 -9.92
C THR A 196 7.51 -0.60 -9.06
N ILE A 197 6.90 -1.74 -9.39
CA ILE A 197 7.09 -3.01 -8.64
C ILE A 197 8.59 -3.35 -8.53
N GLU A 198 9.35 -3.15 -9.60
CA GLU A 198 10.77 -3.45 -9.65
C GLU A 198 11.65 -2.43 -8.90
N SER A 199 11.26 -1.16 -8.85
CA SER A 199 12.05 -0.10 -8.20
C SER A 199 11.68 0.15 -6.74
N ALA A 200 10.47 -0.24 -6.33
CA ALA A 200 9.94 -0.03 -4.99
C ALA A 200 10.76 -0.78 -3.93
N CYS A 201 11.21 -1.99 -4.25
CA CYS A 201 12.14 -2.76 -3.41
C CYS A 201 13.38 -1.92 -3.04
N HIS A 202 14.14 -1.46 -4.03
CA HIS A 202 15.33 -0.65 -3.78
C HIS A 202 15.02 0.69 -3.10
N THR A 203 13.90 1.32 -3.44
CA THR A 203 13.49 2.61 -2.88
C THR A 203 13.14 2.47 -1.40
N PHE A 204 12.30 1.50 -1.04
CA PHE A 204 11.88 1.27 0.35
C PHE A 204 13.03 0.74 1.21
N SER A 205 13.88 -0.14 0.69
CA SER A 205 15.09 -0.58 1.41
C SER A 205 16.01 0.61 1.72
N TYR A 206 16.19 1.52 0.77
CA TYR A 206 16.98 2.74 0.99
C TYR A 206 16.34 3.65 2.05
N LEU A 207 15.02 3.88 1.99
CA LEU A 207 14.31 4.69 2.98
C LEU A 207 14.38 4.07 4.39
N ASN A 208 14.42 2.74 4.51
CA ASN A 208 14.59 2.05 5.79
C ASN A 208 15.93 2.39 6.47
N GLY A 209 16.98 2.63 5.69
CA GLY A 209 18.31 2.95 6.19
C GLY A 209 18.53 4.42 6.56
N LEU A 210 17.54 5.29 6.35
CA LEU A 210 17.64 6.71 6.66
C LEU A 210 17.12 7.03 8.07
N ASP A 211 17.86 7.87 8.78
CA ASP A 211 17.41 8.43 10.06
C ASP A 211 16.32 9.51 9.86
N GLY A 212 15.45 9.64 10.86
CA GLY A 212 14.40 10.68 10.88
C GLY A 212 12.96 10.17 10.92
N LEU A 213 12.75 8.87 11.17
CA LEU A 213 11.43 8.33 11.46
C LEU A 213 10.85 8.98 12.74
N ASN A 214 9.74 9.68 12.59
CA ASN A 214 8.98 10.23 13.72
C ASN A 214 7.49 9.90 13.57
N GLN A 215 6.74 10.00 14.67
CA GLN A 215 5.30 9.68 14.66
C GLN A 215 4.46 10.58 13.75
N VAL A 216 4.86 11.84 13.55
CA VAL A 216 4.15 12.80 12.68
C VAL A 216 4.30 12.38 11.21
N PHE A 217 5.50 11.97 10.83
CA PHE A 217 5.86 11.51 9.50
C PHE A 217 5.20 10.17 9.20
N VAL A 218 5.21 9.21 10.13
CA VAL A 218 4.49 7.94 10.00
C VAL A 218 2.98 8.17 9.81
N LYS A 219 2.36 9.08 10.58
CA LYS A 219 0.95 9.46 10.40
C LYS A 219 0.68 10.14 9.05
N ARG A 220 1.63 10.91 8.53
CA ARG A 220 1.52 11.49 7.17
C ARG A 220 1.55 10.37 6.13
N LEU A 221 2.51 9.45 6.24
CA LEU A 221 2.70 8.36 5.29
C LEU A 221 1.54 7.35 5.28
N SER A 222 0.97 7.03 6.44
CA SER A 222 -0.14 6.08 6.53
C SER A 222 -1.39 6.52 5.75
N ASN A 223 -1.52 7.82 5.48
CA ASN A 223 -2.65 8.40 4.75
C ASN A 223 -2.37 8.61 3.24
N ILE A 224 -1.11 8.49 2.80
CA ILE A 224 -0.69 8.71 1.42
C ILE A 224 -0.67 7.38 0.66
N ALA A 225 -1.15 7.38 -0.58
CA ALA A 225 -1.05 6.23 -1.46
C ALA A 225 0.31 6.24 -2.18
N PHE A 226 1.19 5.31 -1.83
CA PHE A 226 2.54 5.22 -2.42
C PHE A 226 3.06 3.79 -2.64
N ILE A 227 2.30 2.76 -2.28
CA ILE A 227 2.73 1.37 -2.41
C ILE A 227 2.25 0.83 -3.77
N PRO A 228 3.12 0.42 -4.69
CA PRO A 228 2.67 -0.21 -5.94
C PRO A 228 2.12 -1.61 -5.69
N LEU A 229 1.15 -2.00 -6.49
CA LEU A 229 0.57 -3.34 -6.46
C LEU A 229 0.57 -3.94 -7.87
N GLU A 230 0.85 -5.23 -7.97
CA GLU A 230 0.92 -5.92 -9.25
C GLU A 230 -0.45 -5.92 -9.97
N GLY A 231 -0.45 -5.58 -11.26
CA GLY A 231 -1.68 -5.51 -12.07
C GLY A 231 -2.57 -4.28 -11.80
N VAL A 232 -2.19 -3.38 -10.88
CA VAL A 232 -2.97 -2.18 -10.53
C VAL A 232 -2.18 -0.91 -10.86
N SER A 233 -2.77 -0.01 -11.65
CA SER A 233 -2.10 1.25 -12.05
C SER A 233 -2.09 2.31 -10.95
N THR A 234 -2.99 2.19 -9.97
CA THR A 234 -3.09 3.10 -8.84
C THR A 234 -2.23 2.62 -7.67
N LEU A 235 -1.49 3.55 -7.05
CA LEU A 235 -0.77 3.27 -5.82
C LEU A 235 -1.75 3.06 -4.67
N MET A 236 -1.36 2.21 -3.73
CA MET A 236 -2.15 1.82 -2.59
C MET A 236 -1.68 2.53 -1.32
N LYS A 237 -2.61 2.75 -0.39
CA LYS A 237 -2.31 3.26 0.95
C LYS A 237 -1.81 2.11 1.83
N PRO A 238 -0.96 2.40 2.83
CA PRO A 238 -0.50 1.40 3.79
C PRO A 238 -1.62 0.59 4.46
N SER A 239 -2.78 1.18 4.69
CA SER A 239 -3.91 0.48 5.33
C SER A 239 -4.63 -0.54 4.43
N HIS A 240 -4.43 -0.50 3.11
CA HIS A 240 -5.16 -1.34 2.14
C HIS A 240 -4.34 -2.52 1.62
N VAL A 241 -3.11 -2.67 2.09
CA VAL A 241 -2.17 -3.69 1.63
C VAL A 241 -1.54 -4.36 2.85
N PHE A 242 -1.15 -5.62 2.71
CA PHE A 242 -0.57 -6.41 3.79
C PHE A 242 0.73 -7.06 3.36
N ILE A 243 1.63 -7.30 4.31
CA ILE A 243 2.91 -7.96 4.01
C ILE A 243 2.71 -9.46 4.08
N LYS A 244 3.05 -10.15 2.99
CA LYS A 244 2.96 -11.60 2.91
C LYS A 244 3.87 -12.22 3.98
N GLN A 245 3.30 -13.02 4.87
CA GLN A 245 4.11 -13.81 5.80
C GLN A 245 4.68 -15.03 5.06
N PRO A 246 5.95 -15.39 5.27
CA PRO A 246 6.47 -16.67 4.83
C PRO A 246 5.80 -17.76 5.66
N VAL A 247 4.78 -18.40 5.09
CA VAL A 247 4.07 -19.49 5.77
C VAL A 247 4.93 -20.75 5.68
N PRO A 248 5.29 -21.40 6.80
CA PRO A 248 5.97 -22.69 6.75
C PRO A 248 5.02 -23.70 6.10
N SER A 249 5.46 -24.23 4.97
CA SER A 249 4.80 -25.23 4.13
C SER A 249 4.43 -26.48 4.93
N VAL A 250 3.22 -26.51 5.50
CA VAL A 250 2.64 -27.73 6.06
C VAL A 250 1.30 -28.08 5.39
N ASP A 251 0.58 -27.12 4.79
CA ASP A 251 -0.57 -27.40 3.93
C ASP A 251 -0.70 -26.33 2.82
N GLU A 252 -0.23 -26.63 1.61
CA GLU A 252 -0.19 -25.70 0.45
C GLU A 252 -1.57 -25.32 -0.14
N THR A 253 -2.70 -25.58 0.53
CA THR A 253 -4.00 -25.65 -0.18
C THR A 253 -5.00 -24.54 0.08
N ILE A 254 -4.80 -23.61 1.04
CA ILE A 254 -5.87 -22.66 1.45
C ILE A 254 -5.45 -21.17 1.53
N ASP A 255 -4.19 -20.81 1.26
CA ASP A 255 -3.70 -19.45 1.59
C ASP A 255 -3.77 -18.39 0.46
N ASP A 256 -4.35 -18.75 -0.68
CA ASP A 256 -4.47 -17.82 -1.81
C ASP A 256 -5.69 -16.89 -1.67
N THR A 257 -5.59 -15.96 -0.74
CA THR A 257 -6.52 -14.84 -0.52
C THR A 257 -6.35 -13.70 -1.54
N SER A 258 -5.54 -13.93 -2.58
CA SER A 258 -5.26 -12.94 -3.62
C SER A 258 -6.55 -12.47 -4.31
N GLY A 259 -6.68 -11.16 -4.47
CA GLY A 259 -7.87 -10.50 -5.01
C GLY A 259 -8.97 -10.18 -3.98
N LEU A 260 -8.96 -10.81 -2.79
CA LEU A 260 -9.77 -10.37 -1.65
C LEU A 260 -8.92 -9.49 -0.73
N ILE A 261 -7.73 -9.97 -0.37
CA ILE A 261 -6.74 -9.27 0.44
C ILE A 261 -5.49 -9.07 -0.43
N ASP A 262 -5.03 -7.83 -0.56
CA ASP A 262 -3.85 -7.51 -1.36
C ASP A 262 -2.60 -7.67 -0.52
N TYR A 263 -1.72 -8.58 -0.94
CA TYR A 263 -0.43 -8.79 -0.31
C TYR A 263 0.69 -8.23 -1.18
N VAL A 264 1.70 -7.66 -0.52
CA VAL A 264 2.95 -7.24 -1.15
C VAL A 264 4.14 -7.88 -0.44
N ASP A 265 5.20 -8.06 -1.19
CA ASP A 265 6.50 -8.46 -0.69
C ASP A 265 7.57 -7.76 -1.52
N PHE A 266 8.32 -6.87 -0.89
CA PHE A 266 9.43 -6.14 -1.50
C PHE A 266 10.79 -6.56 -0.93
N GLY A 267 10.86 -7.69 -0.21
CA GLY A 267 12.05 -8.14 0.49
C GLY A 267 12.15 -7.59 1.92
N THR A 268 13.10 -8.13 2.68
CA THR A 268 13.19 -7.95 4.14
C THR A 268 13.31 -6.49 4.59
N GLU A 269 14.25 -5.74 4.02
CA GLU A 269 14.51 -4.34 4.38
C GLU A 269 13.37 -3.40 3.98
N ALA A 270 12.86 -3.55 2.75
CA ALA A 270 11.73 -2.79 2.25
C ALA A 270 10.45 -3.06 3.05
N ASN A 271 10.19 -4.33 3.38
CA ASN A 271 9.05 -4.72 4.20
C ASN A 271 9.19 -4.17 5.63
N ALA A 272 10.40 -4.13 6.20
CA ALA A 272 10.64 -3.51 7.51
C ALA A 272 10.25 -2.02 7.50
N PHE A 273 10.61 -1.28 6.45
CA PHE A 273 10.15 0.10 6.28
C PHE A 273 8.62 0.19 6.23
N LEU A 274 7.97 -0.64 5.40
CA LEU A 274 6.51 -0.65 5.30
C LEU A 274 5.81 -0.96 6.64
N LEU A 275 6.36 -1.88 7.44
CA LEU A 275 5.88 -2.14 8.81
C LEU A 275 6.00 -0.89 9.70
N THR A 276 7.12 -0.17 9.65
CA THR A 276 7.28 1.07 10.43
C THR A 276 6.30 2.17 10.03
N VAL A 277 5.87 2.18 8.76
CA VAL A 277 4.89 3.13 8.22
C VAL A 277 3.45 2.73 8.57
N GLY A 278 3.22 1.49 9.03
CA GLY A 278 1.93 1.01 9.49
C GLY A 278 1.23 0.02 8.55
N VAL A 279 1.95 -0.56 7.58
CA VAL A 279 1.47 -1.74 6.87
C VAL A 279 1.47 -2.92 7.85
N LEU A 280 0.42 -3.73 7.83
CA LEU A 280 0.27 -4.87 8.75
C LEU A 280 0.49 -6.19 8.01
N HIS A 281 0.67 -7.28 8.76
CA HIS A 281 0.71 -8.64 8.19
C HIS A 281 -0.67 -9.19 7.85
N SER A 282 -1.70 -8.71 8.54
CA SER A 282 -3.07 -9.16 8.37
C SER A 282 -4.06 -8.01 8.60
N PRO A 283 -5.22 -8.01 7.91
CA PRO A 283 -6.28 -7.05 8.16
C PRO A 283 -6.81 -7.20 9.59
N SER A 284 -7.18 -6.07 10.20
CA SER A 284 -8.04 -6.09 11.37
C SER A 284 -9.39 -6.70 11.02
N ILE A 285 -10.14 -7.16 12.03
CA ILE A 285 -11.45 -7.79 11.82
C ILE A 285 -12.44 -6.83 11.17
N GLN A 286 -12.41 -5.54 11.56
CA GLN A 286 -13.18 -4.48 10.90
C GLN A 286 -12.79 -4.34 9.42
N MET A 287 -11.50 -4.29 9.12
CA MET A 287 -11.02 -4.15 7.75
C MET A 287 -11.39 -5.38 6.91
N LEU A 288 -11.28 -6.59 7.47
CA LEU A 288 -11.70 -7.82 6.81
C LEU A 288 -13.20 -7.79 6.47
N ALA A 289 -14.03 -7.30 7.39
CA ALA A 289 -15.47 -7.14 7.16
C ALA A 289 -15.76 -6.14 6.03
N GLU A 290 -15.05 -5.01 5.99
CA GLU A 290 -15.16 -4.00 4.94
C GLU A 290 -14.71 -4.57 3.57
N LEU A 291 -13.57 -5.28 3.53
CA LEU A 291 -13.07 -5.92 2.31
C LEU A 291 -14.05 -6.98 1.76
N LEU A 292 -14.67 -7.78 2.63
CA LEU A 292 -15.65 -8.79 2.22
C LEU A 292 -16.90 -8.18 1.59
N VAL A 293 -17.32 -6.99 2.04
CA VAL A 293 -18.44 -6.26 1.45
C VAL A 293 -18.05 -5.60 0.14
N GLU A 294 -16.88 -4.95 0.09
CA GLU A 294 -16.47 -4.11 -1.04
C GLU A 294 -15.94 -4.92 -2.23
N ARG A 295 -15.26 -6.03 -1.97
CA ARG A 295 -14.51 -6.75 -3.01
C ARG A 295 -15.14 -8.07 -3.46
N GLN A 296 -16.22 -8.52 -2.84
CA GLN A 296 -16.83 -9.81 -3.18
C GLN A 296 -17.20 -9.92 -4.66
N GLU A 297 -17.76 -8.86 -5.27
CA GLU A 297 -18.14 -8.86 -6.68
C GLU A 297 -16.92 -9.04 -7.59
N THR A 298 -15.87 -8.25 -7.37
CA THR A 298 -14.61 -8.32 -8.14
C THR A 298 -13.88 -9.63 -7.90
N TYR A 299 -13.95 -10.18 -6.69
CA TYR A 299 -13.32 -11.45 -6.34
C TYR A 299 -13.94 -12.62 -7.13
N PHE A 300 -15.25 -12.60 -7.33
CA PHE A 300 -15.98 -13.63 -8.09
C PHE A 300 -16.17 -13.29 -9.59
N SER A 301 -15.89 -12.08 -10.06
CA SER A 301 -16.11 -11.70 -11.47
C SER A 301 -15.16 -12.37 -12.47
N ASN A 302 -13.94 -12.69 -12.05
CA ASN A 302 -12.87 -13.19 -12.93
C ASN A 302 -12.82 -14.74 -12.99
N LEU A 303 -13.97 -15.41 -12.90
CA LEU A 303 -14.05 -16.88 -12.87
C LEU A 303 -14.27 -17.44 -14.28
N THR A 304 -13.33 -18.27 -14.74
CA THR A 304 -13.40 -18.93 -16.07
C THR A 304 -13.66 -20.44 -15.99
N ASN A 305 -13.30 -21.11 -14.88
CA ASN A 305 -13.45 -22.56 -14.69
C ASN A 305 -14.04 -22.93 -13.31
N ASP A 306 -14.80 -24.03 -13.22
CA ASP A 306 -15.44 -24.52 -11.98
C ASP A 306 -14.43 -24.79 -10.83
N VAL A 307 -13.21 -25.25 -11.14
CA VAL A 307 -12.16 -25.55 -10.14
C VAL A 307 -11.69 -24.28 -9.41
N ASP A 308 -11.62 -23.15 -10.13
CA ASP A 308 -11.21 -21.86 -9.55
C ASP A 308 -12.31 -21.31 -8.64
N ILE A 309 -13.58 -21.59 -8.96
CA ILE A 309 -14.74 -21.21 -8.14
C ILE A 309 -14.65 -21.92 -6.78
N ASP A 310 -14.45 -23.24 -6.78
CA ASP A 310 -14.37 -24.03 -5.55
C ASP A 310 -13.20 -23.58 -4.65
N LYS A 311 -12.03 -23.28 -5.24
CA LYS A 311 -10.88 -22.75 -4.49
C LYS A 311 -11.22 -21.39 -3.85
N LYS A 312 -11.77 -20.45 -4.63
CA LYS A 312 -12.17 -19.13 -4.12
C LYS A 312 -13.25 -19.20 -3.04
N LEU A 313 -14.22 -20.10 -3.19
CA LEU A 313 -15.27 -20.31 -2.18
C LEU A 313 -14.73 -20.84 -0.86
N ARG A 314 -13.75 -21.76 -0.89
CA ARG A 314 -13.09 -22.25 0.32
C ARG A 314 -12.39 -21.10 1.05
N VAL A 315 -11.62 -20.30 0.32
CA VAL A 315 -10.91 -19.14 0.87
C VAL A 315 -11.87 -18.10 1.45
N TYR A 316 -12.95 -17.80 0.73
CA TYR A 316 -14.00 -16.88 1.19
C TYR A 316 -14.68 -17.39 2.47
N LYS A 317 -14.99 -18.70 2.52
CA LYS A 317 -15.54 -19.34 3.72
C LYS A 317 -14.59 -19.23 4.91
N GLU A 318 -13.29 -19.47 4.73
CA GLU A 318 -12.31 -19.32 5.81
C GLU A 318 -12.21 -17.86 6.31
N CYS A 319 -12.32 -16.87 5.43
CA CYS A 319 -12.38 -15.47 5.83
C CYS A 319 -13.64 -15.17 6.67
N LEU A 320 -14.79 -15.71 6.27
CA LEU A 320 -16.03 -15.60 7.04
C LEU A 320 -15.93 -16.27 8.41
N LYS A 321 -15.27 -17.43 8.50
CA LYS A 321 -15.03 -18.13 9.76
C LYS A 321 -14.14 -17.32 10.69
N LYS A 322 -13.03 -16.78 10.19
CA LYS A 322 -12.17 -15.87 10.95
C LYS A 322 -12.97 -14.68 11.50
N LEU A 323 -13.88 -14.12 10.70
CA LEU A 323 -14.76 -13.05 11.12
C LEU A 323 -15.76 -13.51 12.19
N ALA A 324 -16.36 -14.69 12.04
CA ALA A 324 -17.32 -15.26 13.01
C ALA A 324 -16.69 -15.60 14.37
N ILE A 325 -15.49 -16.19 14.37
CA ILE A 325 -14.76 -16.47 15.61
C ILE A 325 -14.44 -15.15 16.32
N ALA A 326 -13.90 -14.18 15.57
CA ALA A 326 -13.52 -12.90 16.13
C ALA A 326 -14.71 -12.08 16.63
N SER A 327 -15.88 -12.19 16.01
CA SER A 327 -17.08 -11.44 16.42
C SER A 327 -17.55 -11.79 17.83
N THR A 328 -17.22 -12.99 18.33
CA THR A 328 -17.52 -13.37 19.72
C THR A 328 -16.76 -12.55 20.75
N HIS A 329 -15.58 -12.04 20.39
CA HIS A 329 -14.68 -11.32 21.29
C HIS A 329 -14.60 -9.82 20.99
N THR A 330 -14.97 -9.38 19.77
CA THR A 330 -14.75 -8.02 19.29
C THR A 330 -16.09 -7.28 19.08
N PRO A 331 -16.48 -6.37 19.99
CA PRO A 331 -17.78 -5.66 19.90
C PRO A 331 -17.85 -4.65 18.74
N GLU A 332 -16.72 -4.37 18.08
CA GLU A 332 -16.58 -3.35 17.04
C GLU A 332 -17.42 -3.65 15.80
N LEU A 333 -17.60 -4.94 15.46
CA LEU A 333 -18.46 -5.37 14.35
C LEU A 333 -19.93 -4.96 14.53
N TYR A 334 -20.37 -4.77 15.78
CA TYR A 334 -21.75 -4.41 16.11
C TYR A 334 -21.94 -2.90 16.33
N ARG A 335 -20.89 -2.09 16.15
CA ARG A 335 -20.99 -0.63 16.22
C ARG A 335 -21.35 -0.03 14.86
N ASN A 336 -22.08 1.07 14.89
CA ASN A 336 -22.34 1.86 13.69
C ASN A 336 -21.08 2.67 13.33
N PRO A 337 -20.78 2.88 12.04
CA PRO A 337 -21.61 2.59 10.86
C PRO A 337 -21.47 1.17 10.29
N LEU A 338 -20.50 0.38 10.76
CA LEU A 338 -20.16 -0.93 10.18
C LEU A 338 -21.32 -1.94 10.27
N LYS A 339 -22.01 -2.01 11.42
CA LYS A 339 -23.18 -2.89 11.58
C LYS A 339 -24.25 -2.63 10.52
N THR A 340 -24.56 -1.37 10.24
CA THR A 340 -25.56 -0.99 9.24
C THR A 340 -25.14 -1.42 7.83
N ARG A 341 -23.86 -1.30 7.49
CA ARG A 341 -23.34 -1.80 6.20
C ARG A 341 -23.48 -3.32 6.12
N LEU A 342 -23.02 -4.05 7.15
CA LEU A 342 -23.09 -5.51 7.19
C LEU A 342 -24.54 -6.04 7.13
N THR A 343 -25.52 -5.35 7.70
CA THR A 343 -26.92 -5.80 7.59
C THR A 343 -27.51 -5.58 6.20
N ASN A 344 -27.11 -4.51 5.50
CA ASN A 344 -27.77 -4.08 4.26
C ASN A 344 -27.07 -4.53 2.97
N GLU A 345 -25.79 -4.87 3.05
CA GLU A 345 -24.95 -5.25 1.90
C GLU A 345 -24.81 -6.76 1.74
N ARG A 346 -24.37 -7.19 0.54
CA ARG A 346 -24.14 -8.60 0.22
C ARG A 346 -22.72 -9.00 0.60
N TRP A 347 -22.60 -9.96 1.51
CA TRP A 347 -21.32 -10.55 1.92
C TRP A 347 -21.48 -11.96 2.50
N CYS A 348 -22.70 -12.39 2.81
CA CYS A 348 -22.90 -13.71 3.37
C CYS A 348 -22.90 -14.76 2.26
N LEU A 349 -22.10 -15.80 2.44
CA LEU A 349 -22.14 -17.00 1.61
C LEU A 349 -23.35 -17.84 1.99
N GLY A 350 -24.22 -18.12 1.03
CA GLY A 350 -25.36 -19.03 1.15
C GLY A 350 -25.37 -20.10 0.06
N PHE A 351 -26.07 -21.19 0.32
CA PHE A 351 -26.18 -22.34 -0.57
C PHE A 351 -27.65 -22.62 -0.90
N GLN A 352 -27.95 -22.76 -2.19
CA GLN A 352 -29.29 -23.10 -2.67
C GLN A 352 -29.28 -24.47 -3.34
N LEU A 353 -30.18 -25.37 -2.97
CA LEU A 353 -30.31 -26.68 -3.60
C LEU A 353 -31.01 -26.57 -4.95
N ASN A 354 -30.42 -27.17 -5.99
CA ASN A 354 -31.08 -27.30 -7.30
C ASN A 354 -31.99 -28.52 -7.35
N ASN A 355 -33.12 -28.39 -8.07
CA ASN A 355 -34.15 -29.42 -8.22
C ASN A 355 -33.62 -30.76 -8.79
N ASP A 356 -32.62 -30.73 -9.67
CA ASP A 356 -32.27 -31.89 -10.49
C ASP A 356 -30.99 -32.64 -10.08
N ASN A 357 -30.11 -32.06 -9.25
CA ASN A 357 -28.73 -32.58 -9.12
C ASN A 357 -28.18 -32.80 -7.70
N LYS A 358 -28.94 -32.60 -6.62
CA LYS A 358 -28.42 -32.61 -5.21
C LYS A 358 -27.19 -31.69 -4.95
N LYS A 359 -26.71 -30.97 -5.96
CA LYS A 359 -25.61 -30.00 -5.87
C LYS A 359 -26.17 -28.66 -5.43
N SER A 360 -25.56 -28.08 -4.41
CA SER A 360 -25.90 -26.73 -3.96
C SER A 360 -25.17 -25.69 -4.79
N THR A 361 -25.88 -24.69 -5.29
CA THR A 361 -25.26 -23.51 -5.91
C THR A 361 -24.91 -22.47 -4.84
N PRO A 362 -23.64 -22.06 -4.74
CA PRO A 362 -23.21 -21.01 -3.84
C PRO A 362 -23.66 -19.64 -4.35
N ARG A 363 -24.08 -18.75 -3.45
CA ARG A 363 -24.47 -17.37 -3.74
C ARG A 363 -24.01 -16.43 -2.63
N ILE A 364 -23.55 -15.24 -3.00
CA ILE A 364 -23.27 -14.16 -2.05
C ILE A 364 -24.51 -13.27 -1.95
N VAL A 365 -25.08 -13.19 -0.75
CA VAL A 365 -26.37 -12.55 -0.50
C VAL A 365 -26.33 -11.70 0.77
N LYS A 366 -27.42 -10.98 1.03
CA LYS A 366 -27.60 -10.23 2.28
C LYS A 366 -27.89 -11.19 3.44
N PRO A 367 -27.54 -10.83 4.69
CA PRO A 367 -27.89 -11.65 5.84
C PRO A 367 -29.39 -11.97 5.94
N THR A 368 -30.26 -11.00 5.61
CA THR A 368 -31.72 -11.14 5.67
C THR A 368 -32.32 -12.08 4.61
N GLU A 369 -31.54 -12.42 3.58
CA GLU A 369 -31.94 -13.35 2.51
C GLU A 369 -31.51 -14.79 2.82
N ILE A 370 -30.75 -15.01 3.91
CA ILE A 370 -30.29 -16.32 4.35
C ILE A 370 -31.20 -16.89 5.44
N TYR A 371 -31.45 -18.19 5.30
CA TYR A 371 -32.14 -19.00 6.30
C TYR A 371 -31.18 -19.95 7.01
N LEU A 372 -31.40 -20.13 8.31
CA LEU A 372 -30.63 -21.06 9.15
C LEU A 372 -31.37 -22.41 9.15
N ASP A 373 -30.67 -23.50 8.78
CA ASP A 373 -31.26 -24.84 8.64
C ASP A 373 -31.45 -25.52 10.00
N ASP A 374 -32.65 -25.39 10.55
CA ASP A 374 -33.19 -26.21 11.64
C ASP A 374 -34.34 -27.13 11.19
N TYR A 375 -34.73 -27.04 9.92
CA TYR A 375 -35.83 -27.79 9.36
C TYR A 375 -35.52 -28.27 7.93
N HIS A 376 -34.65 -29.27 7.86
CA HIS A 376 -34.11 -29.82 6.62
C HIS A 376 -35.17 -30.27 5.60
N GLN A 377 -36.35 -30.72 6.06
CA GLN A 377 -37.44 -31.08 5.16
C GLN A 377 -37.93 -29.89 4.33
N CYS A 378 -37.98 -28.69 4.91
CA CYS A 378 -38.30 -27.47 4.18
C CYS A 378 -37.20 -27.11 3.18
N VAL A 379 -35.93 -27.34 3.54
CA VAL A 379 -34.79 -27.11 2.65
C VAL A 379 -34.90 -27.95 1.37
N LEU A 380 -35.22 -29.24 1.52
CA LEU A 380 -35.43 -30.17 0.40
C LEU A 380 -36.68 -29.85 -0.43
N THR A 381 -37.68 -29.23 0.18
CA THR A 381 -38.98 -29.02 -0.44
C THR A 381 -39.05 -27.67 -1.15
N HIS A 382 -38.58 -26.60 -0.52
CA HIS A 382 -38.73 -25.21 -0.97
C HIS A 382 -37.43 -24.59 -1.50
N HIS A 383 -36.29 -25.26 -1.31
CA HIS A 383 -34.98 -24.80 -1.78
C HIS A 383 -34.63 -23.34 -1.40
N PRO A 384 -34.82 -22.92 -0.13
CA PRO A 384 -34.36 -21.61 0.34
C PRO A 384 -32.82 -21.52 0.30
N ILE A 385 -32.30 -20.30 0.27
CA ILE A 385 -30.87 -20.06 0.42
C ILE A 385 -30.49 -20.27 1.89
N CYS A 386 -29.69 -21.28 2.16
CA CYS A 386 -29.33 -21.66 3.53
C CYS A 386 -27.89 -21.27 3.86
N SER A 387 -27.61 -21.04 5.15
CA SER A 387 -26.25 -20.83 5.63
C SER A 387 -25.38 -22.09 5.41
N PRO A 388 -24.05 -21.96 5.33
CA PRO A 388 -23.15 -23.11 5.34
C PRO A 388 -23.33 -23.90 6.65
N ASN A 389 -23.09 -25.22 6.60
CA ASN A 389 -23.08 -26.08 7.80
C ASN A 389 -21.84 -25.78 8.66
N ASP A 390 -21.85 -24.65 9.35
CA ASP A 390 -20.79 -24.21 10.25
C ASP A 390 -21.40 -23.43 11.43
N PRO A 391 -21.25 -23.92 12.68
CA PRO A 391 -21.94 -23.33 13.84
C PRO A 391 -21.49 -21.89 14.15
N GLU A 392 -20.25 -21.53 13.80
CA GLU A 392 -19.73 -20.18 14.01
C GLU A 392 -20.40 -19.20 13.05
N LEU A 393 -20.53 -19.58 11.78
CA LEU A 393 -21.21 -18.78 10.76
C LEU A 393 -22.70 -18.63 11.04
N THR A 394 -23.36 -19.70 11.51
CA THR A 394 -24.78 -19.65 11.89
C THR A 394 -25.05 -18.56 12.94
N LYS A 395 -24.25 -18.52 14.00
CA LYS A 395 -24.37 -17.49 15.06
C LYS A 395 -24.11 -16.09 14.53
N LEU A 396 -23.09 -15.94 13.68
CA LEU A 396 -22.76 -14.67 13.07
C LEU A 396 -23.93 -14.15 12.20
N TYR A 397 -24.47 -15.01 11.33
CA TYR A 397 -25.55 -14.63 10.42
C TYR A 397 -26.84 -14.30 11.17
N GLU A 398 -27.16 -15.04 12.23
CA GLU A 398 -28.28 -14.75 13.13
C GLU A 398 -28.22 -13.32 13.69
N GLN A 399 -27.03 -12.90 14.13
CA GLN A 399 -26.83 -11.55 14.70
C GLN A 399 -27.01 -10.41 13.69
N PHE A 400 -26.81 -10.68 12.40
CA PHE A 400 -26.96 -9.69 11.32
C PHE A 400 -28.31 -9.77 10.59
N GLY A 401 -29.20 -10.69 10.98
CA GLY A 401 -30.61 -10.71 10.55
C GLY A 401 -31.07 -11.97 9.81
N ALA A 402 -30.27 -13.03 9.75
CA ALA A 402 -30.72 -14.31 9.21
C ALA A 402 -31.82 -14.93 10.09
N GLN A 403 -32.74 -15.67 9.46
CA GLN A 403 -33.91 -16.23 10.15
C GLN A 403 -33.85 -17.76 10.20
N TRP A 404 -34.24 -18.33 11.33
CA TRP A 404 -34.45 -19.78 11.46
C TRP A 404 -35.63 -20.24 10.59
N LEU A 405 -35.47 -21.33 9.84
CA LEU A 405 -36.53 -21.83 8.96
C LEU A 405 -37.80 -22.19 9.73
N SER A 406 -37.68 -22.78 10.92
CA SER A 406 -38.84 -23.10 11.77
C SER A 406 -39.73 -21.89 12.06
N ASN A 407 -39.17 -20.69 12.20
CA ASN A 407 -39.93 -19.46 12.44
C ASN A 407 -40.66 -18.94 11.19
N CYS A 408 -40.20 -19.33 9.99
CA CYS A 408 -40.74 -18.88 8.71
C CYS A 408 -41.69 -19.89 8.07
N VAL A 409 -41.68 -21.14 8.54
CA VAL A 409 -42.43 -22.25 7.95
C VAL A 409 -43.69 -22.52 8.77
N LYS A 410 -44.85 -22.49 8.11
CA LYS A 410 -46.10 -22.97 8.70
C LYS A 410 -46.32 -24.43 8.31
N ARG A 411 -46.50 -25.29 9.32
CA ARG A 411 -46.77 -26.71 9.16
C ARG A 411 -48.23 -27.01 9.48
N ASP A 412 -49.01 -27.33 8.45
CA ASP A 412 -50.42 -27.71 8.57
C ASP A 412 -50.58 -29.20 8.26
N LEU A 413 -51.00 -29.98 9.25
CA LEU A 413 -51.33 -31.39 9.05
C LEU A 413 -52.80 -31.51 8.67
N LYS A 414 -53.08 -32.03 7.47
CA LYS A 414 -54.44 -32.30 6.98
C LYS A 414 -54.63 -33.80 6.85
N HIS A 415 -55.59 -34.35 7.57
CA HIS A 415 -55.99 -35.73 7.40
C HIS A 415 -57.11 -35.86 6.37
N THR A 416 -57.17 -37.00 5.69
CA THR A 416 -58.27 -37.36 4.81
C THR A 416 -58.94 -38.63 5.31
N GLY A 417 -60.27 -38.68 5.24
CA GLY A 417 -61.08 -39.76 5.80
C GLY A 417 -61.73 -39.36 7.12
N LYS A 418 -62.70 -40.17 7.56
CA LYS A 418 -63.33 -40.00 8.86
C LYS A 418 -62.40 -40.57 9.94
N PRO A 419 -62.14 -39.85 11.04
CA PRO A 419 -61.37 -40.39 12.15
C PRO A 419 -62.10 -41.59 12.75
N GLU A 420 -61.44 -42.76 12.80
CA GLU A 420 -62.00 -43.99 13.35
C GLU A 420 -61.18 -44.49 14.53
N ALA A 421 -61.87 -44.93 15.58
CA ALA A 421 -61.25 -45.53 16.76
C ALA A 421 -61.09 -47.05 16.53
N THR A 422 -60.04 -47.43 15.80
CA THR A 422 -59.66 -48.82 15.54
C THR A 422 -58.92 -49.42 16.73
N ASP A 423 -58.77 -50.74 16.78
CA ASP A 423 -58.01 -51.39 17.86
C ASP A 423 -56.53 -50.95 17.86
N LYS A 424 -55.94 -50.71 16.67
CA LYS A 424 -54.59 -50.10 16.56
C LYS A 424 -54.49 -48.73 17.20
N SER A 425 -55.51 -47.87 17.02
CA SER A 425 -55.53 -46.53 17.63
C SER A 425 -55.62 -46.60 19.16
N LYS A 426 -56.33 -47.60 19.71
CA LYS A 426 -56.40 -47.86 21.16
C LYS A 426 -55.07 -48.39 21.69
N ASP A 427 -54.47 -49.34 20.99
CA ASP A 427 -53.15 -49.89 21.35
C ASP A 427 -52.07 -48.79 21.34
N LEU A 428 -52.10 -47.91 20.33
CA LEU A 428 -51.19 -46.76 20.27
C LEU A 428 -51.47 -45.76 21.40
N ARG A 429 -52.73 -45.53 21.77
CA ARG A 429 -53.11 -44.67 22.89
C ARG A 429 -52.57 -45.22 24.22
N GLU A 430 -52.74 -46.52 24.46
CA GLU A 430 -52.18 -47.24 25.61
C GLU A 430 -50.65 -47.15 25.61
N LEU A 431 -50.01 -47.33 24.45
CA LEU A 431 -48.57 -47.20 24.29
C LEU A 431 -48.09 -45.78 24.62
N ILE A 432 -48.75 -44.75 24.07
CA ILE A 432 -48.41 -43.35 24.37
C ILE A 432 -48.59 -43.08 25.86
N ARG A 433 -49.68 -43.56 26.49
CA ARG A 433 -49.89 -43.43 27.95
C ARG A 433 -48.81 -44.10 28.78
N SER A 434 -48.43 -45.34 28.44
CA SER A 434 -47.36 -46.05 29.15
C SER A 434 -46.00 -45.37 28.99
N ARG A 435 -45.78 -44.64 27.89
CA ARG A 435 -44.52 -43.92 27.61
C ARG A 435 -44.53 -42.45 28.04
N LEU A 436 -45.70 -41.84 28.21
CA LEU A 436 -45.88 -40.45 28.65
C LEU A 436 -45.18 -40.21 29.98
N HIS A 437 -45.21 -41.18 30.90
CA HIS A 437 -44.50 -41.08 32.17
C HIS A 437 -42.99 -40.80 31.97
N PHE A 438 -42.33 -41.43 30.99
CA PHE A 438 -40.92 -41.18 30.70
C PHE A 438 -40.65 -39.80 30.09
N LEU A 439 -41.57 -39.27 29.29
CA LEU A 439 -41.43 -37.93 28.70
C LEU A 439 -41.48 -36.83 29.76
N PHE A 440 -42.29 -37.02 30.81
CA PHE A 440 -42.39 -36.07 31.91
C PHE A 440 -41.31 -36.28 32.98
N VAL A 441 -40.83 -37.51 33.18
CA VAL A 441 -39.77 -37.82 34.16
C VAL A 441 -38.36 -37.46 33.66
N ASN A 442 -38.08 -37.54 32.35
CA ASN A 442 -36.74 -37.24 31.80
C ASN A 442 -36.46 -35.75 31.57
N ASN A 443 -37.47 -34.88 31.64
CA ASN A 443 -37.27 -33.44 31.62
C ASN A 443 -36.83 -32.93 33.00
N ARG A 444 -35.56 -33.16 33.36
CA ARG A 444 -34.88 -32.57 34.54
C ARG A 444 -34.67 -31.06 34.39
N LEU A 445 -35.74 -30.31 34.15
CA LEU A 445 -35.78 -28.86 34.32
C LEU A 445 -36.80 -28.57 35.42
N GLU A 446 -36.33 -28.54 36.67
CA GLU A 446 -37.10 -27.91 37.76
C GLU A 446 -37.00 -26.38 37.66
N PRO A 447 -38.01 -25.60 38.10
CA PRO A 447 -39.06 -25.94 39.08
C PRO A 447 -40.47 -25.71 38.52
N LEU A 448 -41.07 -26.74 37.92
CA LEU A 448 -42.49 -26.75 37.47
C LEU A 448 -43.24 -28.00 37.95
N ALA A 449 -42.73 -28.70 38.98
CA ALA A 449 -43.21 -30.00 39.43
C ALA A 449 -44.74 -30.06 39.70
N SER A 450 -45.35 -28.96 40.15
CA SER A 450 -46.80 -28.89 40.42
C SER A 450 -47.68 -28.69 39.19
N LEU A 451 -47.20 -28.01 38.14
CA LEU A 451 -47.94 -27.81 36.88
C LEU A 451 -47.87 -29.03 35.95
N HIS A 452 -46.85 -29.88 36.14
CA HIS A 452 -46.65 -31.07 35.30
C HIS A 452 -47.63 -32.20 35.62
N GLU A 453 -48.07 -32.37 36.86
CA GLU A 453 -48.94 -33.48 37.24
C GLU A 453 -50.39 -33.26 36.79
N GLU A 454 -50.93 -32.04 36.93
CA GLU A 454 -52.26 -31.69 36.42
C GLU A 454 -52.30 -31.75 34.88
N HIS A 455 -51.27 -31.24 34.20
CA HIS A 455 -51.15 -31.36 32.75
C HIS A 455 -50.96 -32.81 32.30
N PHE A 456 -50.21 -33.63 33.04
CA PHE A 456 -50.04 -35.06 32.76
C PHE A 456 -51.37 -35.80 32.93
N GLN A 457 -52.11 -35.56 34.01
CA GLN A 457 -53.42 -36.18 34.22
C GLN A 457 -54.44 -35.69 33.19
N SER A 458 -54.42 -34.40 32.85
CA SER A 458 -55.24 -33.83 31.78
C SER A 458 -54.91 -34.44 30.42
N LEU A 459 -53.62 -34.63 30.09
CA LEU A 459 -53.24 -35.29 28.84
C LEU A 459 -53.65 -36.77 28.85
N CYS A 460 -53.42 -37.49 29.95
CA CYS A 460 -53.79 -38.90 30.06
C CYS A 460 -55.30 -39.13 29.91
N THR A 461 -56.12 -38.23 30.46
CA THR A 461 -57.59 -38.28 30.38
C THR A 461 -58.10 -37.81 29.01
N ASN A 462 -57.58 -36.71 28.48
CA ASN A 462 -58.09 -36.04 27.28
C ASN A 462 -57.42 -36.48 25.97
N LEU A 463 -56.32 -37.25 26.02
CA LEU A 463 -55.67 -37.76 24.81
C LEU A 463 -56.59 -38.75 24.11
N SER A 464 -57.06 -38.39 22.92
CA SER A 464 -57.76 -39.25 21.97
C SER A 464 -56.87 -39.52 20.76
N VAL A 465 -56.77 -40.78 20.35
CA VAL A 465 -56.02 -41.20 19.16
C VAL A 465 -57.00 -41.80 18.18
N TYR A 466 -56.92 -41.40 16.92
CA TYR A 466 -57.78 -41.87 15.84
C TYR A 466 -56.92 -42.34 14.67
N GLU A 467 -57.36 -43.39 13.99
CA GLU A 467 -56.81 -43.81 12.71
C GLU A 467 -57.52 -43.06 11.58
N VAL A 468 -56.76 -42.65 10.58
CA VAL A 468 -57.23 -41.94 9.38
C VAL A 468 -56.56 -42.53 8.16
N ASN A 469 -57.22 -42.46 7.00
CA ASN A 469 -56.75 -43.12 5.78
C ASN A 469 -55.40 -42.55 5.29
N ASN A 470 -55.18 -41.25 5.43
CA ASN A 470 -53.93 -40.60 5.09
C ASN A 470 -53.76 -39.29 5.88
N ILE A 471 -52.52 -38.95 6.23
CA ILE A 471 -52.12 -37.69 6.83
C ILE A 471 -51.17 -36.99 5.86
N LYS A 472 -51.61 -35.88 5.30
CA LYS A 472 -50.78 -35.02 4.44
C LYS A 472 -50.24 -33.86 5.25
N CYS A 473 -48.95 -33.57 5.09
CA CYS A 473 -48.30 -32.43 5.71
C CYS A 473 -48.14 -31.31 4.69
N GLN A 474 -48.82 -30.19 4.89
CA GLN A 474 -48.67 -28.99 4.06
C GLN A 474 -47.64 -28.08 4.71
N LEU A 475 -46.56 -27.79 3.97
CA LEU A 475 -45.53 -26.84 4.36
C LEU A 475 -45.71 -25.55 3.58
N THR A 476 -45.99 -24.46 4.27
CA THR A 476 -46.12 -23.13 3.68
C THR A 476 -44.89 -22.28 4.03
N PHE A 477 -44.16 -21.81 3.02
CA PHE A 477 -42.97 -20.96 3.13
C PHE A 477 -43.01 -19.87 2.06
N GLN A 478 -42.83 -18.59 2.44
CA GLN A 478 -42.86 -17.43 1.53
C GLN A 478 -43.99 -17.47 0.47
N ASN A 479 -45.22 -17.76 0.92
CA ASN A 479 -46.42 -17.90 0.07
C ASN A 479 -46.45 -19.08 -0.90
N SER A 480 -45.49 -20.00 -0.82
CA SER A 480 -45.51 -21.28 -1.52
C SER A 480 -45.94 -22.39 -0.55
N THR A 481 -46.97 -23.15 -0.92
CA THR A 481 -47.46 -24.30 -0.14
C THR A 481 -47.15 -25.58 -0.91
N LYS A 482 -46.36 -26.47 -0.30
CA LYS A 482 -46.07 -27.80 -0.84
C LYS A 482 -46.66 -28.86 0.08
N THR A 483 -47.27 -29.88 -0.52
CA THR A 483 -47.87 -30.99 0.23
C THR A 483 -46.93 -32.19 0.19
N LEU A 484 -46.50 -32.64 1.36
CA LEU A 484 -45.85 -33.91 1.58
C LEU A 484 -46.93 -34.94 1.90
N GLY A 485 -46.91 -36.08 1.20
CA GLY A 485 -47.93 -37.12 1.29
C GLY A 485 -47.34 -38.50 1.43
#